data_AF-A0A3M1RBH6-F1
#
_entry.id   AF-A0A3M1RBH6-F1
#
_cell.length_a   1.000
_cell.length_b   1.000
_cell.length_c   1.000
_cell.angle_alpha   90.00
_cell.angle_beta   90.00
_cell.angle_gamma   90.00
#
_symmetry.space_group_name_H-M   'P 1'
#
loop_
_entity.id
_entity.type
_entity.pdbx_description
1 polymer ?
#
loop_
_entity_poly.entity_id
_entity_poly.type
_entity_poly.pdbx_seq_one_letter_code
_entity_poly.pdbx_strand_id
1 'polypeptide(L)'
;MMKPCFIVLLTLSLAVLGGCLGRPMQQTGDVGYLEGRVSIGPLCPVERSPPEPACTPSLETYHAWPIGVWTAGRERQVASIEPDENGAYRVGLPAGTYTVDLVKPGRFGGNLPATVTITGNETTLLDITIDTGIR
;
A
#
# COMPACT_ATOMS: atom_id res chain seq x y z
N MET A 1 -61.40 -25.85 42.61
CA MET A 1 -60.30 -26.50 41.86
C MET A 1 -59.04 -25.68 42.12
N MET A 2 -58.26 -25.91 43.17
CA MET A 2 -57.29 -27.01 43.40
C MET A 2 -56.11 -27.03 42.41
N LYS A 3 -55.05 -26.26 42.74
CA LYS A 3 -53.57 -26.53 42.73
C LYS A 3 -52.90 -27.02 41.42
N PRO A 4 -51.55 -26.91 41.24
CA PRO A 4 -50.49 -26.20 42.00
C PRO A 4 -49.59 -25.33 41.09
N CYS A 5 -49.00 -24.22 41.58
CA CYS A 5 -47.73 -24.18 42.32
C CYS A 5 -46.57 -24.97 41.65
N PHE A 6 -45.92 -24.34 40.66
CA PHE A 6 -44.56 -24.69 40.22
C PHE A 6 -43.65 -23.62 40.87
N ILE A 7 -43.23 -23.80 42.13
CA ILE A 7 -41.94 -24.41 42.51
C ILE A 7 -40.82 -23.83 41.62
N VAL A 8 -40.21 -22.72 42.05
CA VAL A 8 -38.92 -22.73 42.81
C VAL A 8 -37.82 -23.23 41.86
N LEU A 9 -36.95 -22.37 41.33
CA LEU A 9 -35.83 -21.81 42.07
C LEU A 9 -35.26 -20.57 41.37
N LEU A 10 -35.21 -19.48 42.13
CA LEU A 10 -34.32 -18.34 41.93
C LEU A 10 -32.88 -18.81 42.26
N THR A 11 -32.10 -19.25 41.28
CA THR A 11 -30.65 -19.48 41.49
C THR A 11 -29.86 -18.26 41.08
N LEU A 12 -29.62 -17.41 42.08
CA LEU A 12 -28.56 -16.43 42.13
C LEU A 12 -27.24 -17.18 42.44
N SER A 13 -26.31 -17.27 41.48
CA SER A 13 -24.93 -17.70 41.76
C SER A 13 -23.94 -17.18 40.69
N LEU A 14 -23.46 -15.97 40.99
CA LEU A 14 -22.10 -15.42 40.88
C LEU A 14 -20.96 -16.32 40.33
N ALA A 15 -20.10 -15.70 39.50
CA ALA A 15 -18.67 -15.98 39.23
C ALA A 15 -18.36 -17.09 38.19
N VAL A 16 -17.37 -17.05 37.29
CA VAL A 16 -16.02 -16.42 37.24
C VAL A 16 -15.59 -16.26 35.76
N LEU A 17 -14.70 -15.27 35.54
CA LEU A 17 -13.79 -15.05 34.42
C LEU A 17 -13.33 -16.27 33.59
N GLY A 18 -13.07 -16.04 32.29
CA GLY A 18 -12.10 -16.86 31.55
C GLY A 18 -12.48 -17.13 30.10
N GLY A 19 -12.34 -16.13 29.24
CA GLY A 19 -12.57 -16.31 27.81
C GLY A 19 -12.06 -15.12 27.01
N CYS A 20 -10.78 -14.78 27.17
CA CYS A 20 -10.08 -14.05 26.12
C CYS A 20 -10.09 -14.97 24.89
N LEU A 21 -11.17 -14.92 24.09
CA LEU A 21 -11.13 -15.39 22.72
C LEU A 21 -9.92 -14.70 22.11
N GLY A 22 -8.90 -15.51 21.78
CA GLY A 22 -7.66 -15.06 21.19
C GLY A 22 -8.00 -14.13 20.05
N ARG A 23 -7.73 -12.83 20.25
CA ARG A 23 -7.62 -11.93 19.12
C ARG A 23 -6.57 -12.58 18.22
N PRO A 24 -6.84 -12.83 16.93
CA PRO A 24 -5.76 -13.23 16.03
C PRO A 24 -4.69 -12.17 16.22
N MET A 25 -3.52 -12.62 16.67
CA MET A 25 -2.35 -11.78 16.81
C MET A 25 -2.15 -11.18 15.42
N GLN A 26 -2.52 -9.90 15.24
CA GLN A 26 -2.10 -9.17 14.06
C GLN A 26 -0.58 -9.21 14.16
N GLN A 27 0.03 -10.10 13.38
CA GLN A 27 1.47 -10.09 13.13
C GLN A 27 1.76 -8.72 12.55
N THR A 28 2.06 -7.79 13.44
CA THR A 28 2.67 -6.53 13.08
C THR A 28 4.10 -6.93 12.83
N GLY A 29 4.35 -7.48 11.64
CA GLY A 29 5.71 -7.74 11.18
C GLY A 29 6.48 -6.43 11.29
N ASP A 30 7.74 -6.53 11.71
CA ASP A 30 8.64 -5.38 11.79
C ASP A 30 8.51 -4.53 10.52
N VAL A 31 8.42 -3.21 10.68
CA VAL A 31 8.23 -2.28 9.56
C VAL A 31 9.56 -2.09 8.85
N GLY A 32 9.57 -2.30 7.53
CA GLY A 32 10.66 -1.88 6.65
C GLY A 32 10.24 -0.68 5.79
N TYR A 33 11.18 -0.16 4.99
CA TYR A 33 10.95 0.99 4.12
C TYR A 33 11.14 0.62 2.65
N LEU A 34 10.25 1.08 1.80
CA LEU A 34 10.43 1.10 0.35
C LEU A 34 10.78 2.53 -0.07
N GLU A 35 11.91 2.71 -0.73
CA GLU A 35 12.44 4.02 -1.14
C GLU A 35 12.91 4.03 -2.59
N GLY A 36 12.86 5.20 -3.22
CA GLY A 36 13.42 5.40 -4.55
C GLY A 36 12.96 6.70 -5.18
N ARG A 37 13.16 6.81 -6.51
CA ARG A 37 12.71 7.94 -7.31
C ARG A 37 11.78 7.50 -8.44
N VAL A 38 10.73 8.27 -8.67
CA VAL A 38 9.85 8.16 -9.83
C VAL A 38 10.35 9.08 -10.94
N SER A 39 10.53 8.49 -12.12
CA SER A 39 10.85 9.20 -13.37
C SER A 39 9.71 9.00 -14.36
N ILE A 40 9.18 10.09 -14.91
CA ILE A 40 8.08 10.08 -15.87
C ILE A 40 8.55 10.81 -17.13
N GLY A 41 8.49 10.14 -18.27
CA GLY A 41 8.86 10.76 -19.53
C GLY A 41 8.56 9.88 -20.73
N PRO A 42 8.69 10.41 -21.95
CA PRO A 42 8.85 11.85 -22.24
C PRO A 42 7.55 12.62 -21.94
N LEU A 43 7.63 13.91 -21.56
CA LEU A 43 6.42 14.75 -21.33
C LEU A 43 6.08 15.64 -22.53
N CYS A 44 7.00 15.74 -23.49
CA CYS A 44 6.88 16.56 -24.67
C CYS A 44 7.21 15.73 -25.92
N PRO A 45 6.60 16.01 -27.09
CA PRO A 45 6.88 15.28 -28.34
C PRO A 45 8.35 15.27 -28.74
N VAL A 46 9.11 16.29 -28.34
CA VAL A 46 10.53 16.41 -28.62
C VAL A 46 11.26 16.73 -27.32
N GLU A 47 12.15 15.84 -26.89
CA GLU A 47 13.03 16.08 -25.75
C GLU A 47 14.19 17.00 -26.16
N ARG A 48 14.54 17.96 -25.31
CA ARG A 48 15.69 18.85 -25.47
C ARG A 48 16.66 18.68 -24.30
N SER A 49 17.93 19.04 -24.49
CA SER A 49 18.93 19.09 -23.43
C SER A 49 19.53 20.51 -23.34
N PRO A 50 19.28 21.27 -22.25
CA PRO A 50 18.46 20.89 -21.10
C PRO A 50 16.96 20.75 -21.45
N PRO A 51 16.18 19.99 -20.67
CA PRO A 51 14.73 19.91 -20.84
C PRO A 51 14.09 21.29 -20.74
N GLU A 52 13.06 21.54 -21.55
CA GLU A 52 12.23 22.73 -21.33
C GLU A 52 11.53 22.59 -19.97
N PRO A 53 11.37 23.68 -19.19
CA PRO A 53 10.74 23.60 -17.87
C PRO A 53 9.36 22.93 -17.89
N ALA A 54 8.57 23.14 -18.95
CA ALA A 54 7.27 22.49 -19.14
C ALA A 54 7.35 20.96 -19.41
N CYS A 55 8.52 20.45 -19.76
CA CYS A 55 8.80 19.05 -20.03
C CYS A 55 9.47 18.35 -18.83
N THR A 56 9.57 19.02 -17.70
CA THR A 56 10.07 18.44 -16.44
C THR A 56 8.87 18.01 -15.57
N PRO A 57 8.87 16.81 -14.98
CA PRO A 57 7.80 16.40 -14.07
C PRO A 57 7.61 17.40 -12.93
N SER A 58 6.36 17.80 -12.69
CA SER A 58 5.94 18.57 -11.52
C SER A 58 5.27 17.64 -10.49
N LEU A 59 5.02 18.15 -9.28
CA LEU A 59 4.23 17.41 -8.28
C LEU A 59 2.86 16.96 -8.83
N GLU A 60 2.17 17.85 -9.57
CA GLU A 60 0.91 17.53 -10.25
C GLU A 60 1.09 16.44 -11.31
N THR A 61 2.23 16.42 -12.00
CA THR A 61 2.59 15.34 -12.92
C THR A 61 2.65 14.02 -12.15
N TYR A 62 3.39 13.92 -11.04
CA TYR A 62 3.46 12.69 -10.24
C TYR A 62 2.09 12.23 -9.74
N HIS A 63 1.25 13.14 -9.26
CA HIS A 63 -0.10 12.82 -8.80
C HIS A 63 -1.05 12.35 -9.91
N ALA A 64 -0.81 12.76 -11.16
CA ALA A 64 -1.58 12.27 -12.31
C ALA A 64 -1.30 10.78 -12.64
N TRP A 65 -0.19 10.23 -12.13
CA TRP A 65 0.25 8.85 -12.32
C TRP A 65 0.24 8.11 -10.97
N PRO A 66 -0.95 7.80 -10.41
CA PRO A 66 -1.04 7.19 -9.09
C PRO A 66 -0.42 5.79 -9.09
N ILE A 67 0.58 5.60 -8.23
CA ILE A 67 1.26 4.33 -8.00
C ILE A 67 0.77 3.74 -6.68
N GLY A 68 0.40 2.47 -6.70
CA GLY A 68 -0.03 1.74 -5.51
C GLY A 68 0.99 0.71 -5.06
N VAL A 69 0.80 0.22 -3.85
CA VAL A 69 1.41 -1.00 -3.35
C VAL A 69 0.28 -1.96 -3.01
N TRP A 70 0.32 -3.16 -3.58
CA TRP A 70 -0.67 -4.21 -3.39
C TRP A 70 -0.06 -5.42 -2.70
N THR A 71 -0.90 -6.22 -2.04
CA THR A 71 -0.56 -7.58 -1.66
C THR A 71 -0.11 -8.39 -2.88
N ALA A 72 0.65 -9.47 -2.63
CA ALA A 72 1.04 -10.42 -3.67
C ALA A 72 -0.17 -10.79 -4.55
N GLY A 73 0.01 -10.76 -5.88
CA GLY A 73 -1.07 -11.03 -6.83
C GLY A 73 -2.04 -9.88 -7.09
N ARG A 74 -1.78 -8.68 -6.57
CA ARG A 74 -2.60 -7.45 -6.75
C ARG A 74 -4.02 -7.53 -6.19
N GLU A 75 -4.25 -8.36 -5.19
CA GLU A 75 -5.60 -8.59 -4.63
C GLU A 75 -6.16 -7.39 -3.88
N ARG A 76 -5.32 -6.70 -3.10
CA ARG A 76 -5.71 -5.56 -2.27
C ARG A 76 -4.61 -4.50 -2.25
N GLN A 77 -4.98 -3.25 -2.49
CA GLN A 77 -4.08 -2.12 -2.27
C GLN A 77 -3.90 -1.88 -0.76
N VAL A 78 -2.65 -1.76 -0.33
CA VAL A 78 -2.27 -1.56 1.09
C VAL A 78 -1.62 -0.21 1.35
N ALA A 79 -1.05 0.42 0.31
CA ALA A 79 -0.49 1.76 0.39
C ALA A 79 -0.52 2.46 -0.98
N SER A 80 -0.26 3.76 -0.97
CA SER A 80 -0.01 4.58 -2.15
C SER A 80 1.42 5.12 -2.07
N ILE A 81 2.09 5.24 -3.22
CA ILE A 81 3.37 5.94 -3.33
C ILE A 81 3.06 7.38 -3.73
N GLU A 82 3.52 8.33 -2.91
CA GLU A 82 3.35 9.77 -3.10
C GLU A 82 4.74 10.39 -3.26
N PRO A 83 5.23 10.56 -4.49
CA PRO A 83 6.52 11.19 -4.75
C PRO A 83 6.47 12.69 -4.42
N ASP A 84 7.59 13.22 -3.94
CA ASP A 84 7.77 14.67 -3.77
C ASP A 84 7.98 15.39 -5.11
N GLU A 85 8.22 16.71 -5.06
CA GLU A 85 8.47 17.53 -6.26
C GLU A 85 9.69 17.11 -7.09
N ASN A 86 10.61 16.35 -6.50
CA ASN A 86 11.78 15.79 -7.18
C ASN A 86 11.54 14.33 -7.61
N GLY A 87 10.36 13.78 -7.32
CA GLY A 87 10.01 12.38 -7.56
C GLY A 87 10.55 11.41 -6.52
N ALA A 88 11.17 11.86 -5.43
CA ALA A 88 11.64 10.96 -4.38
C ALA A 88 10.46 10.49 -3.52
N TYR A 89 10.49 9.24 -3.06
CA TYR A 89 9.45 8.71 -2.19
C TYR A 89 10.02 7.78 -1.11
N ARG A 90 9.27 7.64 -0.01
CA ARG A 90 9.54 6.69 1.07
C ARG A 90 8.22 6.21 1.68
N VAL A 91 8.01 4.91 1.72
CA VAL A 91 6.80 4.30 2.30
C VAL A 91 7.18 3.23 3.31
N GLY A 92 6.61 3.31 4.52
CA GLY A 92 6.77 2.27 5.54
C GLY A 92 5.76 1.14 5.33
N LEU A 93 6.23 -0.10 5.28
CA LEU A 93 5.41 -1.29 5.08
C LEU A 93 5.80 -2.37 6.08
N PRO A 94 4.86 -3.17 6.61
CA PRO A 94 5.22 -4.39 7.33
C PRO A 94 6.09 -5.31 6.49
N ALA A 95 6.95 -6.10 7.13
CA ALA A 95 7.73 -7.11 6.43
C ALA A 95 6.82 -8.06 5.62
N GLY A 96 7.14 -8.28 4.35
CA GLY A 96 6.31 -9.05 3.43
C GLY A 96 6.65 -8.82 1.95
N THR A 97 5.98 -9.56 1.07
CA THR A 97 6.13 -9.42 -0.39
C THR A 97 4.94 -8.70 -0.98
N TYR A 98 5.22 -7.69 -1.80
CA TYR A 98 4.23 -6.79 -2.39
C TYR A 98 4.43 -6.66 -3.89
N THR A 99 3.39 -6.22 -4.58
CA THR A 99 3.46 -5.77 -5.97
C THR A 99 3.30 -4.26 -6.00
N VAL A 100 4.20 -3.56 -6.69
CA VAL A 100 4.11 -2.14 -7.02
C VAL A 100 3.67 -2.02 -8.48
N ASP A 101 2.75 -1.12 -8.77
CA ASP A 101 2.13 -0.93 -10.09
C ASP A 101 1.38 0.42 -10.18
N LEU A 102 0.88 0.76 -11.36
CA LEU A 102 -0.05 1.86 -11.56
C LEU A 102 -1.45 1.48 -11.08
N VAL A 103 -2.11 2.41 -10.38
CA VAL A 103 -3.50 2.25 -9.93
C VAL A 103 -4.46 2.24 -11.12
N LYS A 104 -4.16 3.06 -12.14
CA LYS A 104 -4.93 3.10 -13.39
C LYS A 104 -4.21 2.25 -14.44
N PRO A 105 -4.81 1.15 -14.91
CA PRO A 105 -4.24 0.39 -16.02
C PRO A 105 -4.29 1.23 -17.30
N GLY A 106 -3.23 1.16 -18.11
CA GLY A 106 -3.14 1.84 -19.39
C GLY A 106 -2.01 1.28 -20.24
N ARG A 107 -1.92 1.72 -21.50
CA ARG A 107 -0.81 1.35 -22.39
C ARG A 107 0.36 2.29 -22.13
N PHE A 108 1.02 2.08 -21.00
CA PHE A 108 2.20 2.81 -20.61
C PHE A 108 3.35 1.83 -20.54
N GLY A 109 4.54 2.26 -20.97
CA GLY A 109 5.76 1.47 -20.76
C GLY A 109 6.34 1.75 -19.38
N GLY A 110 7.44 1.10 -19.06
CA GLY A 110 8.13 1.28 -17.78
C GLY A 110 8.61 -0.02 -17.17
N ASN A 111 8.82 0.00 -15.85
CA ASN A 111 9.27 -1.15 -15.08
C ASN A 111 8.22 -1.70 -14.11
N LEU A 112 6.95 -1.31 -14.30
CA LEU A 112 5.81 -1.78 -13.52
C LEU A 112 4.94 -2.76 -14.34
N PRO A 113 4.33 -3.78 -13.70
CA PRO A 113 4.39 -4.11 -12.27
C PRO A 113 5.75 -4.64 -11.81
N ALA A 114 6.14 -4.33 -10.57
CA ALA A 114 7.36 -4.80 -9.93
C ALA A 114 7.04 -5.55 -8.62
N THR A 115 7.71 -6.67 -8.37
CA THR A 115 7.60 -7.39 -7.09
C THR A 115 8.72 -6.97 -6.17
N VAL A 116 8.38 -6.61 -4.93
CA VAL A 116 9.35 -6.22 -3.89
C VAL A 116 9.15 -7.03 -2.63
N THR A 117 10.24 -7.33 -1.93
CA THR A 117 10.22 -7.92 -0.59
C THR A 117 10.71 -6.87 0.40
N ILE A 118 9.89 -6.60 1.40
CA ILE A 118 10.20 -5.69 2.50
C ILE A 118 10.68 -6.53 3.67
N THR A 119 11.89 -6.25 4.13
CA THR A 119 12.45 -6.81 5.36
C THR A 119 12.29 -5.77 6.48
N GLY A 120 11.87 -6.22 7.65
CA GLY A 120 11.68 -5.34 8.80
C GLY A 120 12.98 -4.65 9.22
N ASN A 121 12.88 -3.37 9.57
CA ASN A 121 14.01 -2.50 9.94
C ASN A 121 15.05 -2.28 8.82
N GLU A 122 14.78 -2.70 7.59
CA GLU A 122 15.64 -2.47 6.43
C GLU A 122 15.00 -1.51 5.42
N THR A 123 15.80 -1.06 4.45
CA THR A 123 15.34 -0.25 3.32
C THR A 123 15.51 -1.04 2.03
N THR A 124 14.40 -1.29 1.35
CA THR A 124 14.33 -1.84 0.00
C THR A 124 14.30 -0.69 -1.00
N LEU A 125 15.18 -0.73 -2.01
CA LEU A 125 15.25 0.30 -3.04
C LEU A 125 14.49 -0.14 -4.30
N LEU A 126 13.70 0.78 -4.87
CA LEU A 126 13.05 0.62 -6.17
C LEU A 126 12.93 1.99 -6.84
N ASP A 127 13.69 2.22 -7.91
CA ASP A 127 13.39 3.34 -8.81
C ASP A 127 12.28 2.95 -9.77
N ILE A 128 11.36 3.88 -10.02
CA ILE A 128 10.18 3.65 -10.85
C ILE A 128 10.30 4.49 -12.11
N THR A 129 10.14 3.85 -13.27
CA THR A 129 10.14 4.52 -14.57
C THR A 129 8.79 4.34 -15.23
N ILE A 130 8.19 5.44 -15.69
CA ILE A 130 6.93 5.47 -16.42
C ILE A 130 7.18 6.07 -17.80
N ASP A 131 6.92 5.29 -18.84
CA ASP A 131 6.93 5.76 -20.22
C ASP A 131 5.53 6.21 -20.63
N THR A 132 5.38 7.50 -20.93
CA THR A 132 4.09 8.09 -21.34
C THR A 132 3.67 7.68 -22.76
N GLY A 133 4.62 7.19 -23.58
CA GLY A 133 4.43 6.84 -24.98
C GLY A 133 4.41 8.03 -25.95
N ILE A 134 4.66 9.25 -25.47
CA ILE A 134 4.80 10.44 -26.33
C ILE A 134 6.06 10.31 -27.21
N ARG A 135 5.98 10.68 -28.49
CA ARG A 135 7.06 10.57 -29.50
C ARG A 135 6.78 11.44 -30.72
#